data_AF-A0A9N9MFF2-F1
#
_entry.id   AF-A0A9N9MFF2-F1
#
_cell.length_a   1.000
_cell.length_b   1.000
_cell.length_c   1.000
_cell.angle_alpha   90.00
_cell.angle_beta   90.00
_cell.angle_gamma   90.00
#
_symmetry.space_group_name_H-M   'P 1'
#
loop_
_entity.id
_entity.type
_entity.pdbx_description
1 polymer ?
#
loop_
_entity_poly.entity_id
_entity_poly.type
_entity_poly.pdbx_seq_one_letter_code
_entity_poly.pdbx_strand_id
1 'polypeptide(L)'
;MSLFKIRQFWYTTSEDDEYFDQNSLIVSRFNSDFDYIVTASHSGVLRIFNPSENGFHPNDAIVEKIFDHPILQIASGRLVSGNQSMQLAVLHPKLLAIYSLVITVGKIEHGNQSYLQLLYEHKLRRSAANFVVGPFGGSQNRDFICVQSLDGIFSFFEQESQVTHVALPDFLLPGPLDYIVKTDSFITVSSDWGIVTYKYKNLSEAADESTDPIYSKPKLISDWFYYLGETVTDIQVTNDIINRESWIVILGEKHLICLTDNGMPKFMKKLDYSPICMHSYVIDTKVFTLITAETNMLLVYENTTLKWSAQFDCLPIAIHRVFLKSIKGALVLLTEEGRLECCYLGTEPSFFVAPPLNFQEIDFVTAEKELVDLEKVMTSFNSSGVFLFESVAHELNGREIEKVRDPGLTSTVKSLLTLNEYESKTLNTAGWNWFGGTLPSFVKTTDNDGTFNLLIPLHNLFGVFADYENVIMGKQKIKLVRARNDENCYITETGEKKAAITISSIELKVKYVYLNDMIKLNVFEEIAKNKPIFNAYRNWEIHELPALRTTKRDIWTINQTPPNIINLENSHSEGTIPNLHKKLTNCRHHKLSWCSCSIVNVYKIYNYIVRVLSN
;
A
#
# COMPACT_ATOMS: atom_id res chain seq x y z
N MET A 1 -4.41 -11.59 9.89
CA MET A 1 -3.84 -12.36 11.00
C MET A 1 -3.49 -13.74 10.48
N SER A 2 -2.22 -14.01 10.19
CA SER A 2 -1.82 -15.36 9.78
C SER A 2 -1.92 -16.31 10.97
N LEU A 3 -2.36 -17.54 10.71
CA LEU A 3 -2.39 -18.63 11.69
C LEU A 3 -0.96 -19.05 12.09
N PHE A 4 -0.02 -18.96 11.13
CA PHE A 4 1.37 -19.40 11.29
C PHE A 4 2.29 -18.22 11.56
N LYS A 5 3.33 -18.48 12.35
CA LYS A 5 4.39 -17.53 12.67
C LYS A 5 5.74 -18.07 12.19
N ILE A 6 6.62 -17.15 11.82
CA ILE A 6 8.02 -17.44 11.61
C ILE A 6 8.68 -17.56 12.98
N ARG A 7 9.53 -18.57 13.16
CA ARG A 7 10.25 -18.79 14.41
C ARG A 7 11.70 -18.41 14.21
N GLN A 8 12.08 -17.33 14.85
CA GLN A 8 13.45 -16.83 14.90
C GLN A 8 14.25 -17.63 15.91
N PHE A 9 15.47 -18.02 15.55
CA PHE A 9 16.42 -18.68 16.46
C PHE A 9 17.75 -17.95 16.55
N TRP A 10 18.08 -17.11 15.56
CA TRP A 10 19.30 -16.32 15.53
C TRP A 10 19.01 -14.96 14.90
N TYR A 11 19.60 -13.91 15.43
CA TYR A 11 19.55 -12.58 14.82
C TYR A 11 20.73 -11.73 15.25
N THR A 12 21.10 -10.78 14.40
CA THR A 12 22.05 -9.71 14.71
C THR A 12 21.56 -8.41 14.09
N THR A 13 21.97 -7.30 14.65
CA THR A 13 21.75 -5.96 14.10
C THR A 13 23.09 -5.36 13.74
N SER A 14 23.14 -4.67 12.60
CA SER A 14 24.31 -3.90 12.19
C SER A 14 24.40 -2.60 13.01
N GLU A 15 25.51 -1.88 12.89
CA GLU A 15 25.68 -0.59 13.58
C GLU A 15 24.77 0.49 12.95
N ASP A 16 24.55 1.58 13.69
CA ASP A 16 23.76 2.72 13.21
C ASP A 16 24.42 3.32 11.94
N ASP A 17 23.61 3.74 10.95
CA ASP A 17 23.99 4.32 9.64
C ASP A 17 24.48 3.32 8.55
N GLU A 18 24.15 2.04 8.65
CA GLU A 18 24.30 1.07 7.55
C GLU A 18 23.02 0.89 6.73
N TYR A 19 23.16 0.81 5.40
CA TYR A 19 22.06 0.58 4.47
C TYR A 19 22.31 -0.62 3.57
N PHE A 20 21.25 -1.37 3.29
CA PHE A 20 21.28 -2.60 2.51
C PHE A 20 20.22 -2.58 1.41
N ASP A 21 20.44 -3.37 0.36
CA ASP A 21 19.49 -3.59 -0.75
C ASP A 21 19.34 -5.10 -1.02
N GLN A 22 18.50 -5.49 -1.99
CA GLN A 22 18.28 -6.88 -2.37
C GLN A 22 19.58 -7.63 -2.74
N ASN A 23 20.57 -6.91 -3.29
CA ASN A 23 21.87 -7.42 -3.73
C ASN A 23 22.91 -7.55 -2.61
N SER A 24 22.57 -7.14 -1.39
CA SER A 24 23.46 -7.11 -0.23
C SER A 24 23.57 -8.43 0.52
N LEU A 25 22.73 -9.44 0.20
CA LEU A 25 22.68 -10.72 0.88
C LEU A 25 22.96 -11.86 -0.11
N ILE A 26 23.94 -12.70 0.21
CA ILE A 26 24.14 -13.98 -0.48
C ILE A 26 24.40 -15.11 0.50
N VAL A 27 24.22 -16.33 -0.01
CA VAL A 27 24.45 -17.57 0.71
C VAL A 27 25.43 -18.40 -0.10
N SER A 28 26.55 -18.79 0.50
CA SER A 28 27.61 -19.53 -0.21
C SER A 28 28.27 -20.57 0.68
N ARG A 29 28.66 -21.72 0.09
CA ARG A 29 29.28 -22.81 0.85
C ARG A 29 30.77 -22.64 1.11
N PHE A 30 31.49 -21.73 0.44
CA PHE A 30 32.95 -21.56 0.59
C PHE A 30 33.77 -22.86 0.79
N ASN A 31 33.45 -23.94 0.05
CA ASN A 31 34.07 -25.27 0.13
C ASN A 31 33.84 -26.06 1.45
N SER A 32 32.80 -25.71 2.19
CA SER A 32 32.26 -26.45 3.32
C SER A 32 31.00 -27.24 2.92
N ASP A 33 30.56 -28.15 3.79
CA ASP A 33 29.31 -28.91 3.65
C ASP A 33 28.06 -28.08 4.00
N PHE A 34 28.23 -26.93 4.65
CA PHE A 34 27.18 -26.02 5.08
C PHE A 34 27.38 -24.62 4.51
N ASP A 35 26.28 -23.87 4.47
CA ASP A 35 26.24 -22.53 3.90
C ASP A 35 26.71 -21.47 4.92
N TYR A 36 27.46 -20.49 4.44
CA TYR A 36 27.77 -19.24 5.14
C TYR A 36 26.88 -18.12 4.61
N ILE A 37 26.55 -17.19 5.49
CA ILE A 37 25.76 -16.00 5.16
C ILE A 37 26.72 -14.84 4.96
N VAL A 38 26.64 -14.16 3.83
CA VAL A 38 27.45 -12.96 3.57
C VAL A 38 26.53 -11.77 3.43
N THR A 39 26.81 -10.72 4.19
CA THR A 39 26.15 -9.43 4.06
C THR A 39 27.14 -8.36 3.65
N ALA A 40 26.68 -7.43 2.81
CA ALA A 40 27.46 -6.29 2.36
C ALA A 40 26.63 -5.02 2.40
N SER A 41 27.11 -4.05 3.18
CA SER A 41 26.49 -2.74 3.33
C SER A 41 26.95 -1.78 2.24
N HIS A 42 26.07 -0.85 1.86
CA HIS A 42 26.44 0.30 1.05
C HIS A 42 27.40 1.25 1.77
N SER A 43 27.57 1.14 3.09
CA SER A 43 28.58 1.88 3.85
C SER A 43 30.00 1.28 3.70
N GLY A 44 30.15 0.16 2.97
CA GLY A 44 31.44 -0.47 2.69
C GLY A 44 31.82 -1.58 3.68
N VAL A 45 30.92 -2.00 4.56
CA VAL A 45 31.18 -3.07 5.53
C VAL A 45 30.71 -4.42 4.98
N LEU A 46 31.59 -5.42 4.99
CA LEU A 46 31.30 -6.79 4.59
C LEU A 46 31.46 -7.74 5.77
N ARG A 47 30.43 -8.55 6.02
CA ARG A 47 30.40 -9.53 7.12
C ARG A 47 30.09 -10.92 6.60
N ILE A 48 30.78 -11.92 7.14
CA ILE A 48 30.54 -13.34 6.88
C ILE A 48 30.15 -14.00 8.19
N PHE A 49 28.95 -14.58 8.23
CA PHE A 49 28.39 -15.24 9.40
C PHE A 49 28.27 -16.76 9.21
N ASN A 50 28.46 -17.47 10.31
CA ASN A 50 28.12 -18.88 10.48
C ASN A 50 27.27 -19.00 11.76
N PRO A 51 25.95 -18.80 11.65
CA PRO A 51 25.07 -18.73 12.80
C PRO A 51 24.96 -20.09 13.51
N SER A 52 24.91 -20.03 14.85
CA SER A 52 24.66 -21.17 15.72
C SER A 52 23.20 -21.17 16.24
N GLU A 53 22.75 -22.27 16.85
CA GLU A 53 21.33 -22.46 17.20
C GLU A 53 20.85 -21.65 18.40
N ASN A 54 21.75 -21.16 19.26
CA ASN A 54 21.41 -20.60 20.57
C ASN A 54 21.54 -19.07 20.61
N GLY A 55 20.95 -18.40 19.61
CA GLY A 55 21.08 -16.95 19.48
C GLY A 55 22.48 -16.51 19.07
N PHE A 56 22.70 -15.20 19.02
CA PHE A 56 23.94 -14.64 18.52
C PHE A 56 25.11 -14.82 19.49
N HIS A 57 26.17 -15.45 19.01
CA HIS A 57 27.46 -15.45 19.66
C HIS A 57 28.48 -14.64 18.82
N PRO A 58 29.41 -13.89 19.45
CA PRO A 58 30.43 -13.14 18.71
C PRO A 58 31.27 -13.99 17.74
N ASN A 59 31.44 -15.28 18.06
CA ASN A 59 32.15 -16.23 17.20
C ASN A 59 31.38 -16.63 15.92
N ASP A 60 30.08 -16.30 15.84
CA ASP A 60 29.28 -16.53 14.65
C ASP A 60 29.69 -15.56 13.53
N ALA A 61 30.24 -14.39 13.86
CA ALA A 61 30.85 -13.47 12.91
C ALA A 61 32.30 -13.94 12.63
N ILE A 62 32.53 -14.47 11.43
CA ILE A 62 33.81 -15.07 11.06
C ILE A 62 34.78 -14.03 10.53
N VAL A 63 34.28 -13.17 9.66
CA VAL A 63 35.06 -12.06 9.10
C VAL A 63 34.17 -10.82 9.11
N GLU A 64 34.76 -9.73 9.56
CA GLU A 64 34.29 -8.39 9.28
C GLU A 64 35.43 -7.65 8.58
N LYS A 65 35.12 -7.04 7.43
CA LYS A 65 36.08 -6.26 6.66
C LYS A 65 35.42 -4.98 6.18
N ILE A 66 36.05 -3.86 6.51
CA ILE A 66 35.60 -2.52 6.12
C ILE A 66 36.40 -2.11 4.88
N PHE A 67 35.69 -1.63 3.87
CA PHE A 67 36.24 -1.10 2.63
C PHE A 67 36.03 0.41 2.56
N ASP A 68 36.91 1.10 1.84
CA ASP A 68 36.82 2.56 1.63
C ASP A 68 35.71 2.95 0.63
N HIS A 69 35.07 1.98 -0.02
CA HIS A 69 34.11 2.18 -1.09
C HIS A 69 32.81 1.43 -0.81
N PRO A 70 31.66 1.98 -1.22
CA PRO A 70 30.37 1.33 -1.05
C PRO A 70 30.35 0.00 -1.82
N ILE A 71 29.68 -1.01 -1.26
CA ILE A 71 29.47 -2.30 -1.94
C ILE A 71 28.09 -2.29 -2.57
N LEU A 72 28.01 -2.51 -3.88
CA LEU A 72 26.76 -2.51 -4.64
C LEU A 72 26.12 -3.90 -4.69
N GLN A 73 26.95 -4.93 -4.87
CA GLN A 73 26.49 -6.32 -4.97
C GLN A 73 27.64 -7.26 -4.59
N ILE A 74 27.28 -8.42 -4.08
CA ILE A 74 28.18 -9.53 -3.79
C ILE A 74 27.70 -10.79 -4.52
N ALA A 75 28.63 -11.65 -4.93
CA ALA A 75 28.31 -12.96 -5.49
C ALA A 75 29.44 -13.95 -5.21
N SER A 76 29.16 -15.25 -5.32
CA SER A 76 30.17 -16.30 -5.18
C SER A 76 30.24 -17.18 -6.40
N GLY A 77 31.45 -17.62 -6.76
CA GLY A 77 31.69 -18.53 -7.89
C GLY A 77 33.14 -19.00 -7.96
N ARG A 78 33.48 -19.75 -9.00
CA ARG A 78 34.83 -20.26 -9.30
C ARG A 78 35.57 -19.29 -10.23
N LEU A 79 36.08 -18.23 -9.64
CA LEU A 79 36.56 -17.02 -10.31
C LEU A 79 38.07 -16.97 -10.54
N VAL A 80 38.82 -18.01 -10.16
CA VAL A 80 40.30 -18.02 -10.25
C VAL A 80 40.77 -19.14 -11.17
N SER A 81 41.72 -18.83 -12.04
CA SER A 81 42.25 -19.81 -12.98
C SER A 81 42.99 -20.94 -12.27
N GLY A 82 42.65 -22.18 -12.61
CA GLY A 82 43.26 -23.38 -12.02
C GLY A 82 42.80 -23.72 -10.59
N ASN A 83 41.95 -22.90 -9.96
CA ASN A 83 41.43 -23.17 -8.62
C ASN A 83 39.91 -23.42 -8.66
N GLN A 84 39.48 -24.56 -8.13
CA GLN A 84 38.06 -24.95 -8.07
C GLN A 84 37.34 -24.50 -6.81
N SER A 85 38.05 -23.85 -5.88
CA SER A 85 37.46 -23.32 -4.66
C SER A 85 36.45 -22.22 -4.98
N MET A 86 35.36 -22.09 -4.20
CA MET A 86 34.48 -20.92 -4.29
C MET A 86 35.19 -19.67 -3.74
N GLN A 87 35.17 -18.58 -4.53
CA GLN A 87 35.62 -17.25 -4.14
C GLN A 87 34.45 -16.28 -4.03
N LEU A 88 34.70 -15.14 -3.38
CA LEU A 88 33.75 -14.04 -3.21
C LEU A 88 34.10 -12.90 -4.16
N ALA A 89 33.17 -12.51 -5.02
CA ALA A 89 33.24 -11.29 -5.81
C ALA A 89 32.51 -10.16 -5.08
N VAL A 90 33.15 -9.01 -4.99
CA VAL A 90 32.62 -7.79 -4.39
C VAL A 90 32.65 -6.69 -5.44
N LEU A 91 31.47 -6.16 -5.78
CA LEU A 91 31.31 -5.08 -6.74
C LEU A 91 31.20 -3.73 -6.02
N HIS A 92 32.11 -2.83 -6.35
CA HIS A 92 32.05 -1.40 -6.01
C HIS A 92 31.71 -0.58 -7.26
N PRO A 93 31.38 0.72 -7.14
CA PRO A 93 31.01 1.53 -8.29
C PRO A 93 32.02 1.53 -9.44
N LYS A 94 33.33 1.54 -9.16
CA LYS A 94 34.38 1.56 -10.19
C LYS A 94 35.42 0.45 -10.05
N LEU A 95 35.15 -0.56 -9.22
CA LEU A 95 36.11 -1.59 -8.90
C LEU A 95 35.40 -2.91 -8.65
N LEU A 96 35.91 -3.98 -9.23
CA LEU A 96 35.46 -5.35 -8.98
C LEU A 96 36.62 -6.10 -8.31
N ALA A 97 36.42 -6.57 -7.08
CA ALA A 97 37.46 -7.25 -6.31
C ALA A 97 37.07 -8.69 -6.00
N ILE A 98 38.04 -9.61 -6.13
CA ILE A 98 37.84 -11.04 -5.87
C ILE A 98 38.63 -11.42 -4.62
N TYR A 99 37.95 -12.01 -3.65
CA TYR A 99 38.49 -12.43 -2.38
C TYR A 99 38.37 -13.94 -2.18
N SER A 100 39.37 -14.51 -1.49
CA SER A 100 39.30 -15.86 -0.95
C SER A 100 39.13 -15.81 0.56
N LEU A 101 38.18 -16.59 1.07
CA LEU A 101 38.03 -16.81 2.51
C LEU A 101 39.05 -17.86 2.95
N VAL A 102 40.04 -17.42 3.74
CA VAL A 102 41.05 -18.31 4.33
C VAL A 102 40.69 -18.54 5.80
N ILE A 103 40.39 -19.78 6.15
CA ILE A 103 40.09 -20.20 7.52
C ILE A 103 41.28 -21.00 8.04
N THR A 104 42.04 -20.43 8.97
CA THR A 104 43.18 -21.08 9.62
C THR A 104 42.74 -21.61 10.97
N VAL A 105 42.81 -22.93 11.16
CA VAL A 105 42.40 -23.57 12.42
C VAL A 105 43.39 -23.22 13.52
N GLY A 106 42.91 -22.56 14.58
CA GLY A 106 43.69 -22.20 15.74
C GLY A 106 44.03 -23.42 16.60
N LYS A 107 45.22 -23.45 17.20
CA LYS A 107 45.66 -24.54 18.11
C LYS A 107 45.26 -24.33 19.58
N ILE A 108 44.58 -23.24 19.93
CA ILE A 108 44.24 -22.83 21.31
C ILE A 108 42.77 -22.35 21.36
N GLU A 109 42.16 -22.37 22.55
CA GLU A 109 40.74 -22.06 22.87
C GLU A 109 40.16 -20.76 22.29
N HIS A 110 40.98 -19.82 21.79
CA HIS A 110 40.54 -18.60 21.11
C HIS A 110 40.51 -18.76 19.58
N GLY A 111 39.62 -19.63 19.10
CA GLY A 111 39.01 -19.56 17.76
C GLY A 111 39.88 -19.83 16.53
N ASN A 112 39.21 -20.14 15.42
CA ASN A 112 39.82 -20.19 14.10
C ASN A 112 40.09 -18.75 13.62
N GLN A 113 41.29 -18.47 13.11
CA GLN A 113 41.59 -17.18 12.50
C GLN A 113 41.13 -17.20 11.05
N SER A 114 40.15 -16.38 10.73
CA SER A 114 39.60 -16.26 9.39
C SER A 114 39.83 -14.85 8.86
N TYR A 115 40.25 -14.74 7.61
CA TYR A 115 40.42 -13.44 6.96
C TYR A 115 40.12 -13.54 5.46
N LEU A 116 39.78 -12.40 4.86
CA LEU A 116 39.55 -12.29 3.41
C LEU A 116 40.82 -11.82 2.71
N GLN A 117 41.44 -12.74 1.97
CA GLN A 117 42.61 -12.47 1.13
C GLN A 117 42.16 -11.92 -0.22
N LEU A 118 42.65 -10.73 -0.61
CA LEU A 118 42.48 -10.20 -1.95
C LEU A 118 43.30 -11.04 -2.93
N LEU A 119 42.67 -11.52 -4.01
CA LEU A 119 43.36 -12.27 -5.06
C LEU A 119 43.74 -11.35 -6.23
N TYR A 120 42.75 -10.66 -6.78
CA TYR A 120 42.95 -9.68 -7.85
C TYR A 120 41.79 -8.67 -7.87
N GLU A 121 42.02 -7.55 -8.56
CA GLU A 121 41.03 -6.49 -8.75
C GLU A 121 40.98 -6.04 -10.21
N HIS A 122 39.79 -5.66 -10.66
CA HIS A 122 39.53 -5.07 -11.96
C HIS A 122 39.06 -3.64 -11.78
N LYS A 123 39.78 -2.70 -12.41
CA LYS A 123 39.37 -1.29 -12.43
C LYS A 123 38.36 -1.07 -13.54
N LEU A 124 37.15 -0.67 -13.18
CA LEU A 124 36.08 -0.44 -14.12
C LEU A 124 36.20 0.96 -14.71
N ARG A 125 36.12 1.06 -16.04
CA ARG A 125 36.13 2.36 -16.74
C ARG A 125 34.88 3.19 -16.46
N ARG A 126 33.78 2.52 -16.14
CA ARG A 126 32.44 3.11 -15.94
C ARG A 126 31.88 2.71 -14.58
N SER A 127 30.86 3.44 -14.15
CA SER A 127 30.14 3.11 -12.93
C SER A 127 29.29 1.86 -13.15
N ALA A 128 29.47 0.85 -12.30
CA ALA A 128 28.69 -0.37 -12.31
C ALA A 128 27.30 -0.16 -11.69
N ALA A 129 26.35 -0.99 -12.12
CA ALA A 129 24.99 -1.08 -11.57
C ALA A 129 24.83 -2.42 -10.81
N ASN A 130 25.01 -3.53 -11.52
CA ASN A 130 24.93 -4.89 -11.01
C ASN A 130 25.87 -5.82 -11.81
N PHE A 131 25.95 -7.08 -11.42
CA PHE A 131 26.68 -8.10 -12.16
C PHE A 131 26.07 -9.49 -11.99
N VAL A 132 26.44 -10.39 -12.89
CA VAL A 132 26.10 -11.81 -12.82
C VAL A 132 27.35 -12.67 -12.94
N VAL A 133 27.34 -13.80 -12.26
CA VAL A 133 28.41 -14.81 -12.29
C VAL A 133 27.88 -16.09 -12.92
N GLY A 134 28.64 -16.67 -13.84
CA GLY A 134 28.29 -17.99 -14.37
C GLY A 134 29.31 -18.55 -15.36
N PRO A 135 29.13 -19.82 -15.75
CA PRO A 135 30.00 -20.48 -16.72
C PRO A 135 29.62 -20.06 -18.16
N PHE A 136 29.96 -18.84 -18.55
CA PHE A 136 29.67 -18.32 -19.90
C PHE A 136 30.41 -19.16 -20.96
N GLY A 137 29.78 -19.35 -22.12
CA GLY A 137 30.36 -20.15 -23.21
C GLY A 137 30.38 -21.65 -22.93
N GLY A 138 29.67 -22.13 -21.91
CA GLY A 138 29.67 -23.54 -21.50
C GLY A 138 30.98 -24.01 -20.87
N SER A 139 31.75 -23.11 -20.29
CA SER A 139 33.02 -23.46 -19.62
C SER A 139 32.77 -24.37 -18.42
N GLN A 140 33.50 -25.48 -18.35
CA GLN A 140 33.37 -26.41 -17.22
C GLN A 140 34.28 -25.98 -16.06
N ASN A 141 33.71 -25.95 -14.85
CA ASN A 141 34.38 -25.64 -13.59
C ASN A 141 35.04 -24.26 -13.48
N ARG A 142 34.66 -23.32 -14.35
CA ARG A 142 35.09 -21.93 -14.29
C ARG A 142 33.87 -21.05 -14.40
N ASP A 143 33.84 -20.03 -13.57
CA ASP A 143 32.82 -19.00 -13.64
C ASP A 143 33.47 -17.69 -14.07
N PHE A 144 32.75 -16.97 -14.91
CA PHE A 144 33.11 -15.66 -15.43
C PHE A 144 32.13 -14.62 -14.91
N ILE A 145 32.51 -13.35 -15.05
CA ILE A 145 31.74 -12.23 -14.52
C ILE A 145 31.30 -11.31 -15.66
N CYS A 146 30.02 -10.97 -15.68
CA CYS A 146 29.48 -9.92 -16.55
C CYS A 146 28.97 -8.78 -15.68
N VAL A 147 29.56 -7.59 -15.83
CA VAL A 147 29.17 -6.38 -15.11
C VAL A 147 28.33 -5.49 -16.03
N GLN A 148 27.15 -5.09 -15.57
CA GLN A 148 26.35 -4.07 -16.23
C GLN A 148 26.72 -2.69 -15.68
N SER A 149 27.07 -1.76 -16.58
CA SER A 149 27.24 -0.36 -16.20
C SER A 149 25.91 0.39 -16.13
N LEU A 150 25.88 1.51 -15.40
CA LEU A 150 24.72 2.43 -15.38
C LEU A 150 24.34 2.95 -16.78
N ASP A 151 25.28 2.99 -17.73
CA ASP A 151 25.04 3.43 -19.12
C ASP A 151 24.60 2.30 -20.07
N GLY A 152 24.35 1.08 -19.56
CA GLY A 152 23.86 -0.04 -20.39
C GLY A 152 24.91 -0.81 -21.18
N ILE A 153 26.16 -0.80 -20.73
CA ILE A 153 27.24 -1.59 -21.31
C ILE A 153 27.50 -2.82 -20.44
N PHE A 154 27.54 -3.99 -21.08
CA PHE A 154 28.02 -5.23 -20.48
C PHE A 154 29.54 -5.31 -20.63
N SER A 155 30.24 -5.56 -19.54
CA SER A 155 31.69 -5.79 -19.51
C SER A 155 31.96 -7.22 -19.04
N PHE A 156 32.66 -8.00 -19.86
CA PHE A 156 32.97 -9.40 -19.59
C PHE A 156 34.38 -9.57 -19.04
N PHE A 157 34.49 -10.33 -17.95
CA PHE A 157 35.74 -10.67 -17.30
C PHE A 157 35.89 -12.19 -17.24
N GLU A 158 36.90 -12.70 -17.94
CA GLU A 158 37.36 -14.07 -17.82
C GLU A 158 38.42 -14.11 -16.71
N GLN A 159 37.94 -14.30 -15.47
CA GLN A 159 38.77 -14.42 -14.28
C GLN A 159 39.72 -13.21 -14.12
N GLU A 160 41.04 -13.41 -14.15
CA GLU A 160 42.04 -12.36 -13.99
C GLU A 160 42.15 -11.43 -15.21
N SER A 161 41.50 -11.74 -16.33
CA SER A 161 41.57 -10.98 -17.57
C SER A 161 40.23 -10.34 -17.94
N GLN A 162 40.25 -9.06 -18.31
CA GLN A 162 39.11 -8.42 -18.94
C GLN A 162 39.12 -8.74 -20.44
N VAL A 163 38.00 -9.22 -20.96
CA VAL A 163 37.91 -9.69 -22.35
C VAL A 163 37.33 -8.61 -23.23
N THR A 164 36.05 -8.26 -23.03
CA THR A 164 35.31 -7.45 -24.00
C THR A 164 34.21 -6.62 -23.32
N HIS A 165 33.64 -5.66 -24.07
CA HIS A 165 32.47 -4.89 -23.64
C HIS A 165 31.51 -4.64 -24.80
N VAL A 166 30.20 -4.63 -24.51
CA VAL A 166 29.12 -4.53 -25.51
C VAL A 166 28.06 -3.57 -24.99
N ALA A 167 27.63 -2.61 -25.82
CA ALA A 167 26.47 -1.77 -25.49
C ALA A 167 25.14 -2.50 -25.80
N LEU A 168 24.20 -2.40 -24.86
CA LEU A 168 22.83 -2.83 -25.09
C LEU A 168 22.08 -1.87 -26.02
N PRO A 169 21.23 -2.39 -26.92
CA PRO A 169 20.36 -1.55 -27.74
C PRO A 169 19.24 -0.93 -26.87
N ASP A 170 18.81 0.28 -27.22
CA ASP A 170 17.64 0.97 -26.66
C ASP A 170 17.56 0.98 -25.13
N PHE A 171 18.70 1.21 -24.51
CA PHE A 171 18.89 1.26 -23.06
C PHE A 171 18.54 2.65 -22.49
N LEU A 172 17.84 2.66 -21.34
CA LEU A 172 17.52 3.85 -20.57
C LEU A 172 17.97 3.72 -19.11
N LEU A 173 17.60 2.61 -18.45
CA LEU A 173 17.93 2.31 -17.05
C LEU A 173 18.38 0.86 -16.92
N PRO A 174 19.32 0.57 -15.99
CA PRO A 174 19.73 -0.81 -15.72
C PRO A 174 18.60 -1.58 -15.04
N GLY A 175 18.26 -2.72 -15.63
CA GLY A 175 17.32 -3.68 -15.04
C GLY A 175 18.03 -4.83 -14.34
N PRO A 176 17.28 -5.75 -13.72
CA PRO A 176 17.84 -6.99 -13.18
C PRO A 176 18.48 -7.83 -14.29
N LEU A 177 19.61 -8.46 -13.97
CA LEU A 177 20.45 -9.22 -14.88
C LEU A 177 20.72 -10.61 -14.30
N ASP A 178 20.46 -11.65 -15.10
CA ASP A 178 20.82 -13.03 -14.74
C ASP A 178 21.30 -13.82 -15.98
N TYR A 179 21.79 -15.05 -15.78
CA TYR A 179 22.38 -15.90 -16.80
C TYR A 179 21.77 -17.30 -16.85
N ILE A 180 21.34 -17.70 -18.04
CA ILE A 180 20.73 -19.01 -18.32
C ILE A 180 21.82 -19.96 -18.83
N VAL A 181 22.28 -20.85 -17.95
CA VAL A 181 23.36 -21.82 -18.24
C VAL A 181 23.02 -22.75 -19.41
N LYS A 182 21.75 -23.16 -19.56
CA LYS A 182 21.34 -24.14 -20.57
C LYS A 182 21.39 -23.59 -22.00
N THR A 183 20.99 -22.34 -22.20
CA THR A 183 20.95 -21.69 -23.51
C THR A 183 22.16 -20.81 -23.78
N ASP A 184 23.06 -20.64 -22.78
CA ASP A 184 24.20 -19.74 -22.83
C ASP A 184 23.78 -18.32 -23.19
N SER A 185 22.76 -17.83 -22.47
CA SER A 185 22.10 -16.54 -22.73
C SER A 185 21.99 -15.70 -21.46
N PHE A 186 22.23 -14.40 -21.61
CA PHE A 186 21.93 -13.39 -20.59
C PHE A 186 20.47 -12.98 -20.70
N ILE A 187 19.81 -12.80 -19.57
CA ILE A 187 18.45 -12.27 -19.48
C ILE A 187 18.47 -10.92 -18.77
N THR A 188 17.84 -9.93 -19.37
CA THR A 188 17.71 -8.57 -18.83
C THR A 188 16.36 -7.99 -19.23
N VAL A 189 16.04 -6.83 -18.68
CA VAL A 189 14.82 -6.08 -19.00
C VAL A 189 15.17 -4.89 -19.86
N SER A 190 14.40 -4.66 -20.93
CA SER A 190 14.50 -3.47 -21.77
C SER A 190 13.70 -2.30 -21.20
N SER A 191 14.00 -1.10 -21.69
CA SER A 191 13.28 0.13 -21.34
C SER A 191 11.79 0.08 -21.68
N ASP A 192 11.39 -0.79 -22.62
CA ASP A 192 10.00 -0.99 -23.05
C ASP A 192 9.24 -2.00 -22.18
N TRP A 193 9.73 -2.31 -20.98
CA TRP A 193 9.15 -3.32 -20.08
C TRP A 193 9.05 -4.71 -20.72
N GLY A 194 9.99 -5.02 -21.61
CA GLY A 194 10.15 -6.31 -22.23
C GLY A 194 11.29 -7.09 -21.59
N ILE A 195 11.10 -8.37 -21.36
CA ILE A 195 12.16 -9.30 -20.99
C ILE A 195 12.87 -9.73 -22.26
N VAL A 196 14.18 -9.54 -22.30
CA VAL A 196 15.02 -9.75 -23.47
C VAL A 196 16.15 -10.70 -23.14
N THR A 197 16.45 -11.60 -24.06
CA THR A 197 17.60 -12.49 -23.94
C THR A 197 18.63 -12.27 -25.03
N TYR A 198 19.90 -12.36 -24.66
CA TYR A 198 21.04 -12.23 -25.55
C TYR A 198 21.99 -13.41 -25.36
N LYS A 199 22.20 -14.18 -26.43
CA LYS A 199 23.18 -15.27 -26.44
C LYS A 199 24.59 -14.73 -26.25
N TYR A 200 25.39 -15.41 -25.42
CA TYR A 200 26.77 -15.01 -25.16
C TYR A 200 27.60 -14.93 -26.44
N LYS A 201 27.45 -15.92 -27.35
CA LYS A 201 28.12 -15.91 -28.66
C LYS A 201 27.84 -14.66 -29.50
N ASN A 202 26.58 -14.19 -29.51
CA ASN A 202 26.20 -13.00 -30.27
C ASN A 202 26.78 -11.73 -29.63
N LEU A 203 26.85 -11.71 -28.29
CA LEU A 203 27.48 -10.61 -27.55
C LEU A 203 28.98 -10.58 -27.81
N SER A 204 29.69 -11.72 -27.79
CA SER A 204 31.12 -11.76 -28.08
C SER A 204 31.44 -11.30 -29.50
N GLU A 205 30.67 -11.74 -30.50
CA GLU A 205 30.85 -11.31 -31.89
C GLU A 205 30.62 -9.80 -32.05
N ALA A 206 29.60 -9.24 -31.40
CA ALA A 206 29.31 -7.81 -31.43
C ALA A 206 30.38 -6.96 -30.72
N ALA A 207 31.08 -7.52 -29.74
CA ALA A 207 32.10 -6.81 -28.99
C ALA A 207 33.35 -6.54 -29.83
N ASP A 208 33.78 -7.53 -30.62
CA ASP A 208 34.98 -7.47 -31.46
C ASP A 208 34.86 -6.42 -32.58
N GLU A 209 33.65 -6.04 -32.96
CA GLU A 209 33.38 -5.04 -34.01
C GLU A 209 33.42 -3.58 -33.52
N SER A 210 33.45 -3.32 -32.21
CA SER A 210 33.28 -1.97 -31.65
C SER A 210 34.56 -1.39 -31.04
N THR A 211 35.03 -0.25 -31.57
CA THR A 211 36.13 0.53 -30.97
C THR A 211 35.67 1.53 -29.91
N ASP A 212 34.39 1.94 -29.94
CA ASP A 212 33.71 2.69 -28.87
C ASP A 212 32.18 2.42 -28.88
N PRO A 213 31.60 1.82 -27.82
CA PRO A 213 30.25 1.27 -27.82
C PRO A 213 29.10 2.30 -27.75
N ILE A 214 29.40 3.60 -27.60
CA ILE A 214 28.36 4.66 -27.59
C ILE A 214 28.04 5.13 -29.02
N TYR A 215 29.04 5.15 -29.92
CA TYR A 215 28.91 5.75 -31.24
C TYR A 215 28.66 4.72 -32.35
N SER A 216 29.11 3.47 -32.15
CA SER A 216 28.63 2.34 -32.93
C SER A 216 27.53 1.67 -32.12
N LYS A 217 26.29 1.68 -32.63
CA LYS A 217 25.24 0.82 -32.09
C LYS A 217 25.42 -0.54 -32.77
N PRO A 218 26.08 -1.53 -32.15
CA PRO A 218 26.14 -2.87 -32.72
C PRO A 218 24.71 -3.35 -32.94
N LYS A 219 24.46 -4.00 -34.08
CA LYS A 219 23.14 -4.54 -34.41
C LYS A 219 22.93 -5.84 -33.61
N LEU A 220 22.78 -5.72 -32.30
CA LEU A 220 22.56 -6.85 -31.41
C LEU A 220 21.13 -7.36 -31.60
N ILE A 221 21.00 -8.63 -31.97
CA ILE A 221 19.70 -9.30 -32.15
C ILE A 221 19.41 -10.10 -30.88
N SER A 222 18.24 -9.87 -30.29
CA SER A 222 17.75 -10.68 -29.18
C SER A 222 17.36 -12.08 -29.65
N ASP A 223 17.56 -13.08 -28.79
CA ASP A 223 17.17 -14.47 -29.08
C ASP A 223 15.65 -14.62 -29.01
N TRP A 224 15.06 -14.10 -27.94
CA TRP A 224 13.62 -13.93 -27.83
C TRP A 224 13.27 -12.69 -26.99
N PHE A 225 12.03 -12.26 -27.12
CA PHE A 225 11.47 -11.09 -26.45
C PHE A 225 10.10 -11.44 -25.87
N TYR A 226 9.87 -11.10 -24.60
CA TYR A 226 8.57 -11.27 -23.94
C TYR A 226 8.11 -9.95 -23.36
N TYR A 227 6.99 -9.42 -23.85
CA TYR A 227 6.45 -8.15 -23.36
C TYR A 227 5.66 -8.35 -22.07
N LEU A 228 6.12 -7.76 -20.97
CA LEU A 228 5.46 -7.85 -19.66
C LEU A 228 4.46 -6.70 -19.46
N GLY A 229 4.81 -5.50 -19.90
CA GLY A 229 3.95 -4.30 -19.75
C GLY A 229 3.92 -3.72 -18.33
N GLU A 230 4.84 -4.15 -17.47
CA GLU A 230 5.15 -3.56 -16.17
C GLU A 230 6.64 -3.68 -15.87
N THR A 231 7.11 -2.89 -14.92
CA THR A 231 8.47 -2.93 -14.38
C THR A 231 8.71 -4.25 -13.65
N VAL A 232 9.95 -4.74 -13.78
CA VAL A 232 10.43 -5.96 -13.13
C VAL A 232 11.31 -5.54 -11.96
N THR A 233 11.01 -6.07 -10.77
CA THR A 233 11.81 -5.85 -9.57
C THR A 233 13.01 -6.80 -9.53
N ASP A 234 12.80 -8.08 -9.84
CA ASP A 234 13.84 -9.10 -9.74
C ASP A 234 13.67 -10.24 -10.76
N ILE A 235 14.78 -10.85 -11.16
CA ILE A 235 14.85 -12.01 -12.05
C ILE A 235 15.77 -13.05 -11.41
N GLN A 236 15.28 -14.28 -11.30
CA GLN A 236 16.06 -15.40 -10.82
C GLN A 236 15.90 -16.63 -11.71
N VAL A 237 17.03 -17.15 -12.21
CA VAL A 237 17.11 -18.38 -12.99
C VAL A 237 17.48 -19.53 -12.09
N THR A 238 16.53 -20.45 -11.89
CA THR A 238 16.76 -21.69 -11.13
C THR A 238 16.88 -22.88 -12.08
N ASN A 239 17.97 -23.62 -11.97
CA ASN A 239 18.19 -24.82 -12.78
C ASN A 239 17.76 -26.07 -12.01
N ASP A 240 16.89 -26.88 -12.61
CA ASP A 240 16.58 -28.22 -12.13
C ASP A 240 17.59 -29.21 -12.71
N ILE A 241 18.52 -29.64 -11.87
CA ILE A 241 19.60 -30.58 -12.24
C ILE A 241 19.02 -31.94 -12.66
N ILE A 242 17.88 -32.36 -12.09
CA ILE A 242 17.29 -33.68 -12.29
C ILE A 242 16.68 -33.76 -13.69
N ASN A 243 15.84 -32.78 -14.06
CA ASN A 243 15.14 -32.76 -15.34
C ASN A 243 15.87 -31.99 -16.45
N ARG A 244 16.98 -31.30 -16.13
CA ARG A 244 17.70 -30.41 -17.05
C ARG A 244 16.80 -29.32 -17.65
N GLU A 245 15.88 -28.82 -16.83
CA GLU A 245 15.04 -27.68 -17.15
C GLU A 245 15.51 -26.44 -16.40
N SER A 246 15.47 -25.29 -17.06
CA SER A 246 15.70 -23.98 -16.44
C SER A 246 14.35 -23.31 -16.20
N TRP A 247 14.17 -22.82 -14.98
CA TRP A 247 12.99 -22.08 -14.56
C TRP A 247 13.40 -20.62 -14.38
N ILE A 248 12.89 -19.76 -15.24
CA ILE A 248 13.16 -18.32 -15.17
C ILE A 248 11.99 -17.71 -14.41
N VAL A 249 12.20 -17.38 -13.14
CA VAL A 249 11.17 -16.76 -12.30
C VAL A 249 11.40 -15.26 -12.29
N ILE A 250 10.35 -14.50 -12.57
CA ILE A 250 10.39 -13.06 -12.75
C ILE A 250 9.35 -12.44 -11.84
N LEU A 251 9.81 -11.48 -11.03
CA LEU A 251 8.96 -10.67 -10.17
C LEU A 251 8.72 -9.32 -10.82
N GLY A 252 7.48 -9.03 -11.20
CA GLY A 252 7.03 -7.69 -11.55
C GLY A 252 6.36 -7.01 -10.38
N GLU A 253 5.99 -5.73 -10.56
CA GLU A 253 5.23 -4.98 -9.54
C GLU A 253 3.86 -5.59 -9.22
N LYS A 254 3.22 -6.29 -10.17
CA LYS A 254 1.88 -6.87 -9.97
C LYS A 254 1.77 -8.32 -10.43
N HIS A 255 2.76 -8.87 -11.13
CA HIS A 255 2.71 -10.23 -11.64
C HIS A 255 3.96 -11.03 -11.25
N LEU A 256 3.72 -12.26 -10.83
CA LEU A 256 4.71 -13.32 -10.74
C LEU A 256 4.63 -14.15 -12.01
N ILE A 257 5.73 -14.27 -12.75
CA ILE A 257 5.78 -15.05 -13.99
C ILE A 257 6.90 -16.06 -13.90
N CYS A 258 6.66 -17.23 -14.49
CA CYS A 258 7.72 -18.16 -14.77
C CYS A 258 7.77 -18.47 -16.27
N LEU A 259 8.93 -18.25 -16.88
CA LEU A 259 9.21 -18.54 -18.29
C LEU A 259 10.06 -19.81 -18.41
N THR A 260 9.93 -20.47 -19.57
CA THR A 260 10.89 -21.46 -20.03
C THR A 260 12.15 -20.77 -20.57
N ASP A 261 13.19 -21.56 -20.77
CA ASP A 261 14.42 -21.26 -21.50
C ASP A 261 14.18 -20.65 -22.90
N ASN A 262 13.04 -20.93 -23.53
CA ASN A 262 12.66 -20.41 -24.85
C ASN A 262 11.75 -19.16 -24.78
N GLY A 263 11.53 -18.58 -23.59
CA GLY A 263 10.69 -17.39 -23.42
C GLY A 263 9.18 -17.65 -23.41
N MET A 264 8.76 -18.91 -23.38
CA MET A 264 7.33 -19.26 -23.29
C MET A 264 6.88 -19.24 -21.82
N PRO A 265 5.73 -18.63 -21.48
CA PRO A 265 5.26 -18.61 -20.10
C PRO A 265 4.77 -20.00 -19.67
N LYS A 266 5.39 -20.56 -18.61
CA LYS A 266 4.89 -21.77 -17.93
C LYS A 266 3.67 -21.44 -17.08
N PHE A 267 3.75 -20.36 -16.31
CA PHE A 267 2.62 -19.82 -15.56
C PHE A 267 2.78 -18.32 -15.32
N MET A 268 1.65 -17.69 -15.05
CA MET A 268 1.55 -16.29 -14.63
C MET A 268 0.55 -16.19 -13.50
N LYS A 269 0.89 -15.45 -12.45
CA LYS A 269 0.06 -15.19 -11.29
C LYS A 269 0.01 -13.70 -11.04
N LYS A 270 -1.18 -13.11 -11.12
CA LYS A 270 -1.42 -11.76 -10.61
C LYS A 270 -1.31 -11.75 -9.09
N LEU A 271 -0.53 -10.83 -8.57
CA LEU A 271 -0.33 -10.56 -7.15
C LEU A 271 -1.35 -9.51 -6.70
N ASP A 272 -1.86 -9.71 -5.48
CA ASP A 272 -2.92 -8.88 -4.90
C ASP A 272 -2.36 -7.78 -3.98
N TYR A 273 -1.03 -7.68 -3.96
CA TYR A 273 -0.20 -6.89 -3.06
C TYR A 273 1.08 -6.50 -3.80
N SER A 274 1.77 -5.46 -3.33
CA SER A 274 3.09 -5.05 -3.84
C SER A 274 4.16 -6.01 -3.30
N PRO A 275 4.90 -6.74 -4.16
CA PRO A 275 6.03 -7.54 -3.73
C PRO A 275 7.28 -6.67 -3.56
N ILE A 276 8.15 -7.04 -2.62
CA ILE A 276 9.44 -6.35 -2.39
C ILE A 276 10.59 -7.21 -2.87
N CYS A 277 10.68 -8.45 -2.38
CA CYS A 277 11.76 -9.37 -2.74
C CYS A 277 11.25 -10.78 -2.97
N MET A 278 12.05 -11.55 -3.70
CA MET A 278 11.78 -12.93 -4.06
C MET A 278 12.94 -13.84 -3.72
N HIS A 279 12.64 -15.09 -3.41
CA HIS A 279 13.60 -16.18 -3.55
C HIS A 279 12.92 -17.45 -4.04
N SER A 280 13.41 -18.00 -5.14
CA SER A 280 12.91 -19.21 -5.77
C SER A 280 13.90 -20.36 -5.67
N TYR A 281 13.36 -21.57 -5.49
CA TYR A 281 14.12 -22.81 -5.46
C TYR A 281 13.25 -23.98 -5.95
N VAL A 282 13.87 -25.05 -6.45
CA VAL A 282 13.16 -26.23 -6.96
C VAL A 282 13.21 -27.37 -5.93
N ILE A 283 12.06 -28.00 -5.67
CA ILE A 283 11.93 -29.25 -4.92
C ILE A 283 11.04 -30.18 -5.72
N ASP A 284 11.48 -31.42 -5.94
CA ASP A 284 10.70 -32.48 -6.60
C ASP A 284 10.01 -32.01 -7.89
N THR A 285 10.78 -31.35 -8.78
CA THR A 285 10.34 -30.82 -10.09
C THR A 285 9.38 -29.64 -10.05
N LYS A 286 9.07 -29.12 -8.86
CA LYS A 286 8.21 -27.96 -8.66
C LYS A 286 8.99 -26.76 -8.17
N VAL A 287 8.62 -25.58 -8.66
CA VAL A 287 9.22 -24.33 -8.21
C VAL A 287 8.47 -23.85 -6.97
N PHE A 288 9.22 -23.64 -5.91
CA PHE A 288 8.78 -22.90 -4.75
C PHE A 288 9.32 -21.49 -4.82
N THR A 289 8.44 -20.52 -4.58
CA THR A 289 8.79 -19.10 -4.61
C THR A 289 8.36 -18.47 -3.30
N LEU A 290 9.34 -17.95 -2.56
CA LEU A 290 9.15 -17.10 -1.40
C LEU A 290 8.98 -15.66 -1.89
N ILE A 291 7.92 -14.99 -1.47
CA ILE A 291 7.68 -13.58 -1.80
C ILE A 291 7.39 -12.83 -0.51
N THR A 292 8.07 -11.69 -0.34
CA THR A 292 7.75 -10.71 0.70
C THR A 292 6.81 -9.67 0.14
N ALA A 293 5.67 -9.48 0.81
CA ALA A 293 4.78 -8.37 0.54
C ALA A 293 5.11 -7.16 1.42
N GLU A 294 4.85 -5.96 0.91
CA GLU A 294 4.94 -4.68 1.63
C GLU A 294 4.14 -4.64 2.95
N THR A 295 3.14 -5.53 3.08
CA THR A 295 2.36 -5.68 4.31
C THR A 295 3.04 -6.53 5.40
N ASN A 296 4.37 -6.68 5.38
CA ASN A 296 5.16 -7.55 6.24
C ASN A 296 4.67 -9.02 6.22
N MET A 297 4.33 -9.55 5.05
CA MET A 297 3.86 -10.94 4.92
C MET A 297 4.83 -11.75 4.06
N LEU A 298 5.27 -12.89 4.58
CA LEU A 298 5.92 -13.95 3.80
C LEU A 298 4.84 -14.81 3.15
N LEU A 299 4.97 -15.05 1.85
CA LEU A 299 4.07 -15.89 1.07
C LEU A 299 4.90 -16.94 0.33
N VAL A 300 4.60 -18.21 0.59
CA VAL A 300 5.29 -19.36 -0.02
C VAL A 300 4.36 -19.96 -1.07
N TYR A 301 4.73 -19.78 -2.34
CA TYR A 301 4.00 -20.34 -3.47
C TYR A 301 4.65 -21.63 -3.93
N GLU A 302 3.83 -22.64 -4.21
CA GLU A 302 4.17 -23.77 -5.08
C GLU A 302 3.58 -23.46 -6.45
N ASN A 303 4.44 -23.12 -7.42
CA ASN A 303 4.06 -22.55 -8.71
C ASN A 303 3.14 -21.31 -8.55
N THR A 304 1.83 -21.48 -8.73
CA THR A 304 0.82 -20.41 -8.57
C THR A 304 -0.03 -20.56 -7.31
N THR A 305 0.12 -21.65 -6.57
CA THR A 305 -0.70 -21.99 -5.40
C THR A 305 -0.02 -21.54 -4.12
N LEU A 306 -0.71 -20.74 -3.31
CA LEU A 306 -0.20 -20.33 -2.00
C LEU A 306 -0.27 -21.53 -1.04
N LYS A 307 0.87 -21.96 -0.51
CA LYS A 307 0.97 -23.09 0.43
C LYS A 307 1.09 -22.66 1.87
N TRP A 308 1.81 -21.58 2.11
CA TRP A 308 2.09 -21.11 3.45
C TRP A 308 2.22 -19.60 3.46
N SER A 309 1.85 -19.00 4.58
CA SER A 309 1.99 -17.57 4.78
C SER A 309 2.21 -17.26 6.25
N ALA A 310 3.03 -16.26 6.55
CA ALA A 310 3.19 -15.75 7.91
C ALA A 310 3.52 -14.26 7.88
N GLN A 311 3.29 -13.62 9.02
CA GLN A 311 3.64 -12.23 9.20
C GLN A 311 5.07 -12.14 9.75
N PHE A 312 5.85 -11.21 9.21
CA PHE A 312 7.14 -10.81 9.76
C PHE A 312 6.97 -9.71 10.81
N ASP A 313 7.91 -9.65 11.75
CA ASP A 313 7.99 -8.54 12.71
C ASP A 313 8.59 -7.27 12.06
N CYS A 314 9.55 -7.46 11.14
CA CYS A 314 10.18 -6.41 10.35
C CYS A 314 10.12 -6.73 8.85
N LEU A 315 10.22 -5.73 7.98
CA LEU A 315 10.12 -5.91 6.53
C LEU A 315 11.48 -6.29 5.91
N PRO A 316 11.65 -7.50 5.36
CA PRO A 316 12.90 -7.88 4.70
C PRO A 316 12.96 -7.41 3.24
N ILE A 317 14.11 -6.89 2.84
CA ILE A 317 14.45 -6.54 1.44
C ILE A 317 15.17 -7.68 0.72
N ALA A 318 15.79 -8.61 1.45
CA ALA A 318 16.37 -9.81 0.86
C ALA A 318 15.99 -11.05 1.69
N ILE A 319 15.64 -12.13 1.00
CA ILE A 319 15.35 -13.43 1.60
C ILE A 319 16.16 -14.49 0.89
N HIS A 320 16.77 -15.41 1.63
CA HIS A 320 17.40 -16.59 1.06
C HIS A 320 17.12 -17.83 1.88
N ARG A 321 17.08 -18.99 1.21
CA ARG A 321 17.05 -20.29 1.87
C ARG A 321 18.48 -20.79 2.13
N VAL A 322 18.73 -21.27 3.34
CA VAL A 322 20.08 -21.64 3.82
C VAL A 322 20.09 -23.04 4.43
N PHE A 323 21.18 -23.76 4.18
CA PHE A 323 21.51 -25.04 4.79
C PHE A 323 22.60 -24.84 5.83
N LEU A 324 22.17 -24.56 7.06
CA LEU A 324 23.06 -24.47 8.20
C LEU A 324 23.43 -25.88 8.68
N LYS A 325 24.51 -25.97 9.47
CA LYS A 325 25.03 -27.24 9.99
C LYS A 325 23.98 -28.03 10.78
N SER A 326 23.06 -27.34 11.45
CA SER A 326 22.07 -27.94 12.33
C SER A 326 20.66 -27.97 11.72
N ILE A 327 20.27 -26.93 10.98
CA ILE A 327 18.95 -26.79 10.35
C ILE A 327 19.10 -26.67 8.84
N LYS A 328 18.50 -27.63 8.12
CA LYS A 328 18.43 -27.60 6.65
C LYS A 328 17.20 -26.83 6.18
N GLY A 329 17.40 -25.83 5.32
CA GLY A 329 16.32 -25.04 4.76
C GLY A 329 15.78 -23.97 5.70
N ALA A 330 16.63 -23.43 6.57
CA ALA A 330 16.34 -22.20 7.29
C ALA A 330 16.17 -21.03 6.30
N LEU A 331 15.49 -19.97 6.73
CA LEU A 331 15.34 -18.73 5.99
C LEU A 331 16.22 -17.66 6.63
N VAL A 332 16.94 -16.93 5.78
CA VAL A 332 17.69 -15.75 6.19
C VAL A 332 17.01 -14.52 5.63
N LEU A 333 16.80 -13.54 6.50
CA LEU A 333 16.09 -12.32 6.24
C LEU A 333 17.03 -11.15 6.52
N LEU A 334 17.15 -10.21 5.58
CA LEU A 334 17.89 -8.96 5.77
C LEU A 334 16.93 -7.79 5.58
N THR A 335 16.96 -6.84 6.52
CA THR A 335 16.22 -5.57 6.43
C THR A 335 17.12 -4.42 5.95
N GLU A 336 16.50 -3.31 5.54
CA GLU A 336 17.22 -2.10 5.08
C GLU A 336 18.08 -1.48 6.18
N GLU A 337 17.61 -1.57 7.42
CA GLU A 337 18.28 -1.10 8.64
C GLU A 337 19.39 -2.05 9.13
N GLY A 338 19.68 -3.13 8.40
CA GLY A 338 20.76 -4.06 8.76
C GLY A 338 20.44 -5.06 9.86
N ARG A 339 19.15 -5.34 10.11
CA ARG A 339 18.73 -6.48 10.95
C ARG A 339 18.78 -7.74 10.10
N LEU A 340 19.65 -8.67 10.48
CA LEU A 340 19.83 -9.97 9.86
C LEU A 340 19.27 -11.05 10.78
N GLU A 341 18.32 -11.85 10.28
CA GLU A 341 17.65 -12.88 11.07
C GLU A 341 17.68 -14.22 10.37
N CYS A 342 17.91 -15.29 11.15
CA CYS A 342 17.71 -16.66 10.70
C CYS A 342 16.48 -17.26 11.39
N CYS A 343 15.60 -17.80 10.56
CA CYS A 343 14.29 -18.26 10.98
C CYS A 343 13.92 -19.60 10.35
N TYR A 344 12.96 -20.30 10.95
CA TYR A 344 12.30 -21.46 10.35
C TYR A 344 10.78 -21.27 10.34
N LEU A 345 10.11 -22.07 9.50
CA LEU A 345 8.65 -22.02 9.34
C LEU A 345 7.99 -22.66 10.57
N GLY A 346 7.19 -21.89 11.31
CA GLY A 346 6.41 -22.42 12.43
C GLY A 346 5.29 -23.33 11.96
N THR A 347 5.19 -24.51 12.57
CA THR A 347 4.17 -25.53 12.28
C THR A 347 2.94 -25.42 13.17
N GLU A 348 3.08 -24.82 14.36
CA GLU A 348 1.99 -24.69 15.31
C GLU A 348 1.10 -23.47 15.01
N PRO A 349 -0.22 -23.67 14.83
CA PRO A 349 -1.15 -22.57 14.67
C PRO A 349 -1.26 -21.76 15.97
N SER A 350 -1.00 -20.45 15.90
CA SER A 350 -1.22 -19.57 17.05
C SER A 350 -2.71 -19.27 17.20
N PHE A 351 -3.40 -20.08 18.00
CA PHE A 351 -4.77 -19.75 18.41
C PHE A 351 -4.73 -18.58 19.37
N PHE A 352 -5.38 -17.48 19.02
CA PHE A 352 -5.64 -16.42 19.97
C PHE A 352 -6.67 -16.95 20.98
N VAL A 353 -6.20 -17.30 22.18
CA VAL A 353 -7.07 -17.50 23.34
C VAL A 353 -7.12 -16.14 24.04
N ALA A 354 -8.29 -15.51 24.02
CA ALA A 354 -8.49 -14.29 24.79
C ALA A 354 -8.05 -14.57 26.24
N PRO A 355 -7.16 -13.75 26.83
CA PRO A 355 -6.88 -13.86 28.25
C PRO A 355 -8.22 -13.88 29.01
N PRO A 356 -8.38 -14.73 30.04
CA PRO A 356 -9.63 -14.78 30.78
C PRO A 356 -9.97 -13.37 31.25
N LEU A 357 -11.16 -12.89 30.88
CA LEU A 357 -11.67 -11.60 31.34
C LEU A 357 -11.73 -11.65 32.87
N ASN A 358 -10.93 -10.82 33.54
CA ASN A 358 -11.14 -10.53 34.94
C ASN A 358 -12.45 -9.74 35.04
N PHE A 359 -13.55 -10.43 35.31
CA PHE A 359 -14.80 -9.78 35.68
C PHE A 359 -14.57 -9.13 37.05
N GLN A 360 -14.28 -7.83 37.07
CA GLN A 360 -14.58 -7.04 38.27
C GLN A 360 -16.10 -6.98 38.39
N GLU A 361 -16.64 -7.49 39.50
CA GLU A 361 -18.07 -7.39 39.80
C GLU A 361 -18.45 -5.90 39.84
N ILE A 362 -19.34 -5.49 38.94
CA ILE A 362 -19.85 -4.12 38.89
C ILE A 362 -20.83 -3.97 40.06
N ASP A 363 -20.61 -3.00 40.94
CA ASP A 363 -21.54 -2.67 42.01
C ASP A 363 -22.77 -1.95 41.44
N PHE A 364 -23.87 -2.70 41.34
CA PHE A 364 -25.15 -2.22 40.82
C PHE A 364 -25.72 -1.04 41.60
N VAL A 365 -25.40 -0.92 42.89
CA VAL A 365 -25.93 0.14 43.76
C VAL A 365 -25.26 1.48 43.46
N THR A 366 -23.95 1.46 43.17
CA THR A 366 -23.25 2.67 42.72
C THR A 366 -23.68 3.08 41.31
N ALA A 367 -23.84 2.12 40.41
CA ALA A 367 -24.28 2.39 39.05
C ALA A 367 -25.70 2.96 38.98
N GLU A 368 -26.62 2.50 39.83
CA GLU A 368 -27.99 3.02 39.90
C GLU A 368 -28.05 4.44 40.46
N LYS A 369 -27.24 4.77 41.48
CA LYS A 369 -27.11 6.13 41.99
C LYS A 369 -26.55 7.09 40.94
N GLU A 370 -25.50 6.67 40.23
CA GLU A 370 -24.93 7.44 39.13
C GLU A 370 -25.97 7.65 38.02
N LEU A 371 -26.77 6.64 37.67
CA LEU A 371 -27.85 6.77 36.70
C LEU A 371 -28.90 7.80 37.12
N VAL A 372 -29.37 7.77 38.37
CA VAL A 372 -30.38 8.72 38.87
C VAL A 372 -29.85 10.16 38.91
N ASP A 373 -28.58 10.35 39.28
CA ASP A 373 -27.96 11.67 39.28
C ASP A 373 -27.72 12.18 37.85
N LEU A 374 -27.34 11.30 36.93
CA LEU A 374 -27.24 11.60 35.49
C LEU A 374 -28.61 11.94 34.89
N GLU A 375 -29.69 11.24 35.26
CA GLU A 375 -31.04 11.54 34.77
C GLU A 375 -31.52 12.93 35.18
N LYS A 376 -31.24 13.37 36.42
CA LYS A 376 -31.54 14.73 36.89
C LYS A 376 -30.75 15.79 36.12
N VAL A 377 -29.48 15.50 35.83
CA VAL A 377 -28.63 16.37 35.02
C VAL A 377 -29.16 16.43 33.58
N MET A 378 -29.55 15.30 32.99
CA MET A 378 -30.14 15.25 31.65
C MET A 378 -31.46 16.00 31.54
N THR A 379 -32.29 16.03 32.59
CA THR A 379 -33.55 16.82 32.59
C THR A 379 -33.32 18.33 32.68
N SER A 380 -32.14 18.78 33.11
CA SER A 380 -31.75 20.20 33.11
C SER A 380 -31.30 20.70 31.72
N PHE A 381 -30.92 19.78 30.83
CA PHE A 381 -30.62 20.06 29.43
C PHE A 381 -31.88 19.80 28.60
N ASN A 382 -32.32 20.79 27.82
CA ASN A 382 -33.48 20.58 26.95
C ASN A 382 -33.15 21.04 25.53
N SER A 383 -33.41 20.18 24.56
CA SER A 383 -33.51 20.48 23.13
C SER A 383 -34.99 20.42 22.73
N SER A 384 -35.80 21.37 23.24
CA SER A 384 -37.27 21.29 23.24
C SER A 384 -37.87 21.09 21.85
N GLY A 385 -37.24 21.65 20.81
CA GLY A 385 -37.71 21.53 19.43
C GLY A 385 -37.57 20.13 18.83
N VAL A 386 -36.60 19.34 19.29
CA VAL A 386 -36.33 18.00 18.74
C VAL A 386 -37.20 16.93 19.41
N PHE A 387 -37.58 17.14 20.68
CA PHE A 387 -38.48 16.25 21.43
C PHE A 387 -39.90 16.16 20.85
N LEU A 388 -40.27 17.05 19.92
CA LEU A 388 -41.54 16.98 19.20
C LEU A 388 -41.65 15.72 18.34
N PHE A 389 -40.53 15.09 17.96
CA PHE A 389 -40.50 13.95 17.05
C PHE A 389 -40.07 12.66 17.76
N GLU A 390 -40.79 11.56 17.53
CA GLU A 390 -40.44 10.21 18.02
C GLU A 390 -39.37 9.57 17.13
N SER A 391 -39.44 9.81 15.82
CA SER A 391 -38.40 9.36 14.90
C SER A 391 -38.27 10.26 13.70
N VAL A 392 -37.06 10.31 13.17
CA VAL A 392 -36.67 11.14 12.04
C VAL A 392 -35.85 10.29 11.07
N ALA A 393 -36.16 10.34 9.79
CA ALA A 393 -35.45 9.57 8.76
C ALA A 393 -35.11 10.43 7.54
N HIS A 394 -33.93 10.21 6.97
CA HIS A 394 -33.46 10.85 5.75
C HIS A 394 -33.34 9.83 4.62
N GLU A 395 -34.00 10.10 3.50
CA GLU A 395 -33.95 9.29 2.28
C GLU A 395 -33.32 10.10 1.13
N LEU A 396 -32.40 9.47 0.41
CA LEU A 396 -31.78 9.99 -0.80
C LEU A 396 -32.10 9.06 -1.98
N ASN A 397 -32.72 9.61 -3.04
CA ASN A 397 -33.10 8.85 -4.24
C ASN A 397 -33.92 7.58 -3.95
N GLY A 398 -34.74 7.60 -2.90
CA GLY A 398 -35.59 6.47 -2.49
C GLY A 398 -34.90 5.44 -1.59
N ARG A 399 -33.62 5.64 -1.24
CA ARG A 399 -32.89 4.82 -0.27
C ARG A 399 -32.79 5.55 1.07
N GLU A 400 -33.19 4.88 2.16
CA GLU A 400 -33.03 5.39 3.52
C GLU A 400 -31.55 5.39 3.90
N ILE A 401 -31.02 6.58 4.19
CA ILE A 401 -29.60 6.80 4.53
C ILE A 401 -29.41 6.69 6.04
N GLU A 402 -30.25 7.38 6.81
CA GLU A 402 -30.16 7.40 8.26
C GLU A 402 -31.55 7.52 8.88
N LYS A 403 -31.76 6.76 9.96
CA LYS A 403 -32.96 6.82 10.80
C LYS A 403 -32.54 6.98 12.24
N VAL A 404 -33.01 8.05 12.88
CA VAL A 404 -32.77 8.32 14.29
C VAL A 404 -34.09 8.13 15.05
N ARG A 405 -34.05 7.25 16.05
CA ARG A 405 -35.13 7.05 17.01
C ARG A 405 -34.86 7.92 18.23
N ASP A 406 -35.90 8.51 18.80
CA ASP A 406 -35.81 9.41 19.96
C ASP A 406 -34.76 10.52 19.74
N PRO A 407 -34.92 11.33 18.67
CA PRO A 407 -33.95 12.34 18.27
C PRO A 407 -33.70 13.38 19.37
N GLY A 408 -34.64 13.59 20.30
CA GLY A 408 -34.44 14.53 21.41
C GLY A 408 -33.32 14.10 22.35
N LEU A 409 -33.27 12.83 22.74
CA LEU A 409 -32.20 12.29 23.60
C LEU A 409 -30.88 12.22 22.83
N THR A 410 -30.92 11.66 21.62
CA THR A 410 -29.72 11.47 20.79
C THR A 410 -29.05 12.80 20.46
N SER A 411 -29.84 13.81 20.08
CA SER A 411 -29.30 15.15 19.78
C SER A 411 -28.81 15.86 21.03
N THR A 412 -29.44 15.66 22.20
CA THR A 412 -28.98 16.21 23.48
C THR A 412 -27.62 15.65 23.87
N VAL A 413 -27.46 14.32 23.86
CA VAL A 413 -26.17 13.67 24.18
C VAL A 413 -25.08 14.10 23.20
N LYS A 414 -25.39 14.13 21.90
CA LYS A 414 -24.46 14.60 20.87
C LYS A 414 -24.03 16.05 21.15
N SER A 415 -24.99 16.93 21.40
CA SER A 415 -24.77 18.35 21.69
C SER A 415 -23.92 18.57 22.93
N LEU A 416 -24.10 17.79 24.00
CA LEU A 416 -23.29 17.86 25.22
C LEU A 416 -21.82 17.49 24.99
N LEU A 417 -21.57 16.51 24.13
CA LEU A 417 -20.22 16.01 23.88
C LEU A 417 -19.46 16.84 22.84
N THR A 418 -20.16 17.44 21.87
CA THR A 418 -19.50 18.05 20.70
C THR A 418 -19.46 19.58 20.72
N LEU A 419 -20.37 20.26 21.44
CA LEU A 419 -20.49 21.71 21.34
C LEU A 419 -19.55 22.45 22.29
N ASN A 420 -18.97 23.54 21.80
CA ASN A 420 -18.33 24.54 22.65
C ASN A 420 -19.33 25.59 23.18
N GLU A 421 -18.90 26.41 24.14
CA GLU A 421 -19.77 27.42 24.79
C GLU A 421 -20.38 28.43 23.80
N TYR A 422 -19.65 28.76 22.72
CA TYR A 422 -20.12 29.72 21.71
C TYR A 422 -21.16 29.10 20.77
N GLU A 423 -20.92 27.89 20.29
CA GLU A 423 -21.86 27.13 19.45
C GLU A 423 -23.15 26.82 20.21
N SER A 424 -23.04 26.46 21.48
CA SER A 424 -24.19 26.24 22.34
C SER A 424 -25.10 27.47 22.42
N LYS A 425 -24.55 28.69 22.47
CA LYS A 425 -25.35 29.94 22.48
C LYS A 425 -26.13 30.15 21.18
N THR A 426 -25.63 29.65 20.04
CA THR A 426 -26.32 29.77 18.75
C THR A 426 -27.53 28.84 18.61
N LEU A 427 -27.53 27.75 19.37
CA LEU A 427 -28.60 26.74 19.36
C LEU A 427 -29.81 27.10 20.21
N ASN A 428 -29.82 28.25 20.89
CA ASN A 428 -31.01 28.76 21.59
C ASN A 428 -32.24 28.82 20.66
N THR A 429 -32.02 29.06 19.36
CA THR A 429 -33.09 29.07 18.34
C THR A 429 -33.67 27.68 18.05
N ALA A 430 -32.94 26.61 18.34
CA ALA A 430 -33.40 25.22 18.27
C ALA A 430 -34.10 24.75 19.56
N GLY A 431 -34.21 25.63 20.56
CA GLY A 431 -34.71 25.29 21.88
C GLY A 431 -33.69 24.57 22.77
N TRP A 432 -32.39 24.72 22.48
CA TRP A 432 -31.28 24.22 23.30
C TRP A 432 -31.01 25.12 24.50
N ASN A 433 -30.70 24.56 25.66
CA ASN A 433 -30.19 25.29 26.82
C ASN A 433 -28.94 24.62 27.42
N TRP A 434 -27.93 25.44 27.72
CA TRP A 434 -26.68 25.00 28.35
C TRP A 434 -26.76 25.09 29.88
N PHE A 435 -25.89 24.35 30.57
CA PHE A 435 -25.81 24.34 32.03
C PHE A 435 -25.60 25.76 32.59
N GLY A 436 -26.47 26.18 33.51
CA GLY A 436 -26.46 27.53 34.10
C GLY A 436 -26.99 28.65 33.19
N GLY A 437 -27.50 28.32 32.00
CA GLY A 437 -28.14 29.26 31.08
C GLY A 437 -29.60 29.54 31.44
N THR A 438 -30.04 30.78 31.23
CA THR A 438 -31.45 31.15 31.36
C THR A 438 -32.26 30.46 30.27
N LEU A 439 -33.22 29.62 30.64
CA LEU A 439 -34.17 29.01 29.70
C LEU A 439 -34.81 30.12 28.86
N PRO A 440 -34.85 30.02 27.52
CA PRO A 440 -35.63 30.95 26.71
C PRO A 440 -37.10 30.84 27.10
N SER A 441 -37.60 31.83 27.84
CA SER A 441 -39.02 31.90 28.20
C SER A 441 -39.79 32.49 27.04
N PHE A 442 -40.65 31.68 26.41
CA PHE A 442 -41.62 32.16 25.44
C PHE A 442 -42.82 32.73 26.20
N VAL A 443 -42.66 33.96 26.69
CA VAL A 443 -43.75 34.70 27.35
C VAL A 443 -44.74 35.16 26.28
N LYS A 444 -46.04 34.83 26.43
CA LYS A 444 -47.13 35.45 25.65
C LYS A 444 -47.05 36.97 25.88
N THR A 445 -46.50 37.73 24.93
CA THR A 445 -46.69 39.18 24.88
C THR A 445 -48.06 39.49 24.27
N THR A 446 -48.67 40.60 24.66
CA THR A 446 -50.03 41.02 24.25
C THR A 446 -50.24 41.12 22.74
N ASP A 447 -49.17 41.06 21.94
CA ASP A 447 -49.19 41.23 20.47
C ASP A 447 -48.89 39.94 19.68
N ASN A 448 -48.58 38.81 20.34
CA ASN A 448 -48.29 37.53 19.67
C ASN A 448 -49.29 36.45 20.11
N ASP A 449 -49.99 35.84 19.15
CA ASP A 449 -51.01 34.77 19.31
C ASP A 449 -50.48 33.42 19.88
N GLY A 450 -49.45 33.43 20.73
CA GLY A 450 -48.81 32.20 21.21
C GLY A 450 -48.05 31.44 20.12
N THR A 451 -47.72 32.09 19.01
CA THR A 451 -46.89 31.47 17.96
C THR A 451 -45.41 31.65 18.23
N PHE A 452 -44.63 30.60 18.00
CA PHE A 452 -43.17 30.67 18.05
C PHE A 452 -42.54 29.89 16.90
N ASN A 453 -41.29 30.23 16.58
CA ASN A 453 -40.51 29.58 15.53
C ASN A 453 -39.29 28.93 16.15
N LEU A 454 -39.02 27.69 15.75
CA LEU A 454 -37.80 26.95 16.08
C LEU A 454 -36.95 26.78 14.84
N LEU A 455 -35.64 26.99 14.94
CA LEU A 455 -34.66 26.72 13.89
C LEU A 455 -33.80 25.53 14.33
N ILE A 456 -34.01 24.35 13.76
CA ILE A 456 -33.29 23.13 14.14
C ILE A 456 -32.23 22.83 13.07
N PRO A 457 -30.93 22.87 13.39
CA PRO A 457 -29.89 22.48 12.44
C PRO A 457 -29.93 20.99 12.11
N LEU A 458 -29.66 20.64 10.86
CA LEU A 458 -29.73 19.25 10.42
C LEU A 458 -28.63 18.35 11.00
N HIS A 459 -27.47 18.90 11.32
CA HIS A 459 -26.37 18.17 11.96
C HIS A 459 -26.72 17.72 13.40
N ASN A 460 -27.72 18.36 14.03
CA ASN A 460 -28.23 17.92 15.33
C ASN A 460 -29.17 16.72 15.19
N LEU A 461 -29.90 16.62 14.07
CA LEU A 461 -30.88 15.56 13.83
C LEU A 461 -30.25 14.29 13.25
N PHE A 462 -29.22 14.42 12.42
CA PHE A 462 -28.59 13.32 11.70
C PHE A 462 -27.07 13.36 11.86
N GLY A 463 -26.45 12.20 12.02
CA GLY A 463 -25.00 12.02 11.98
C GLY A 463 -24.41 12.41 10.63
N VAL A 464 -25.09 12.06 9.53
CA VAL A 464 -24.59 12.29 8.17
C VAL A 464 -24.29 13.77 7.93
N PHE A 465 -25.11 14.71 8.41
CA PHE A 465 -24.88 16.13 8.18
C PHE A 465 -23.83 16.76 9.11
N ALA A 466 -23.29 16.03 10.09
CA ALA A 466 -22.20 16.52 10.93
C ALA A 466 -20.83 16.31 10.28
N ASP A 467 -20.62 15.14 9.66
CA ASP A 467 -19.29 14.74 9.17
C ASP A 467 -19.19 14.85 7.64
N TYR A 468 -20.32 14.91 6.93
CA TYR A 468 -20.33 14.93 5.47
C TYR A 468 -20.04 16.34 4.92
N GLU A 469 -18.78 16.57 4.53
CA GLU A 469 -18.33 17.84 3.94
C GLU A 469 -18.60 17.96 2.42
N ASN A 470 -18.99 16.85 1.79
CA ASN A 470 -19.20 16.76 0.36
C ASN A 470 -20.60 17.22 -0.07
N VAL A 471 -20.76 17.50 -1.37
CA VAL A 471 -22.05 17.88 -1.95
C VAL A 471 -22.92 16.64 -2.15
N ILE A 472 -24.13 16.64 -1.55
CA ILE A 472 -25.12 15.58 -1.76
C ILE A 472 -25.95 15.90 -3.01
N MET A 473 -26.02 14.95 -3.95
CA MET A 473 -26.80 15.07 -5.19
C MET A 473 -27.98 14.10 -5.20
N GLY A 474 -29.17 14.58 -5.58
CA GLY A 474 -30.36 13.75 -5.76
C GLY A 474 -31.63 14.31 -5.12
N LYS A 475 -32.71 13.52 -5.18
CA LYS A 475 -33.98 13.82 -4.52
C LYS A 475 -33.88 13.46 -3.04
N GLN A 476 -33.93 14.47 -2.18
CA GLN A 476 -33.95 14.30 -0.73
C GLN A 476 -35.38 14.25 -0.20
N LYS A 477 -35.62 13.38 0.77
CA LYS A 477 -36.89 13.29 1.49
C LYS A 477 -36.61 13.07 2.97
N ILE A 478 -37.12 13.95 3.82
CA ILE A 478 -37.01 13.83 5.27
C ILE A 478 -38.38 13.47 5.82
N LYS A 479 -38.46 12.36 6.55
CA LYS A 479 -39.66 11.88 7.23
C LYS A 479 -39.55 12.22 8.71
N LEU A 480 -40.53 12.96 9.21
CA LEU A 480 -40.65 13.32 10.63
C LEU A 480 -41.89 12.63 11.19
N VAL A 481 -41.72 11.81 12.23
CA VAL A 481 -42.83 11.15 12.95
C VAL A 481 -43.05 11.88 14.26
N ARG A 482 -44.26 12.40 14.47
CA ARG A 482 -44.64 13.15 15.66
C ARG A 482 -44.66 12.25 16.90
N ALA A 483 -44.10 12.74 18.01
CA ALA A 483 -44.20 12.08 19.30
C ALA A 483 -45.63 12.04 19.83
N ARG A 484 -45.96 11.01 20.61
CA ARG A 484 -47.31 10.81 21.18
C ARG A 484 -47.65 11.85 22.26
N ASN A 485 -46.65 12.27 23.03
CA ASN A 485 -46.79 13.19 24.15
C ASN A 485 -45.75 14.32 24.05
N ASP A 486 -46.10 15.51 24.55
CA ASP A 486 -45.24 16.71 24.52
C ASP A 486 -44.54 17.00 25.84
N GLU A 487 -44.63 16.08 26.78
CA GLU A 487 -44.15 16.21 28.16
C GLU A 487 -42.66 16.55 28.30
N ASN A 488 -41.86 16.29 27.26
CA ASN A 488 -40.42 16.57 27.23
C ASN A 488 -40.09 17.87 26.48
N CYS A 489 -41.08 18.53 25.87
CA CYS A 489 -40.89 19.72 25.04
C CYS A 489 -41.00 21.03 25.83
N TYR A 490 -41.52 21.03 27.06
CA TYR A 490 -41.74 22.24 27.85
C TYR A 490 -41.57 21.97 29.34
N ILE A 491 -41.27 23.03 30.09
CA ILE A 491 -41.19 23.04 31.55
C ILE A 491 -42.13 24.16 32.02
N THR A 492 -43.03 23.87 32.94
CA THR A 492 -43.92 24.86 33.57
C THR A 492 -43.37 25.27 34.93
N GLU A 493 -43.55 26.53 35.32
CA GLU A 493 -43.13 27.04 36.65
C GLU A 493 -43.81 26.30 37.82
N THR A 494 -44.96 25.66 37.58
CA THR A 494 -45.74 24.90 38.55
C THR A 494 -45.50 23.38 38.52
N GLY A 495 -44.66 22.88 37.60
CA GLY A 495 -44.38 21.44 37.44
C GLY A 495 -45.53 20.61 36.84
N GLU A 496 -46.67 21.22 36.48
CA GLU A 496 -47.78 20.55 35.81
C GLU A 496 -47.53 20.41 34.30
N LYS A 497 -47.48 19.17 33.79
CA LYS A 497 -47.29 18.86 32.36
C LYS A 497 -48.63 18.80 31.60
N LYS A 498 -49.28 19.95 31.36
CA LYS A 498 -50.58 20.04 30.64
C LYS A 498 -50.60 21.05 29.48
N ALA A 499 -49.57 21.08 28.65
CA ALA A 499 -49.57 21.82 27.38
C ALA A 499 -49.51 20.86 26.17
N ALA A 500 -50.21 21.22 25.10
CA ALA A 500 -50.20 20.51 23.82
C ALA A 500 -49.67 21.43 22.72
N ILE A 501 -48.70 20.96 21.95
CA ILE A 501 -47.98 21.76 20.96
C ILE A 501 -48.45 21.38 19.55
N THR A 502 -48.99 22.36 18.81
CA THR A 502 -49.47 22.15 17.43
C THR A 502 -48.54 22.79 16.40
N ILE A 503 -48.13 22.02 15.39
CA ILE A 503 -47.22 22.48 14.33
C ILE A 503 -48.05 23.12 13.21
N SER A 504 -47.75 24.36 12.84
CA SER A 504 -48.48 25.09 11.79
C SER A 504 -47.81 25.00 10.43
N SER A 505 -46.48 25.13 10.36
CA SER A 505 -45.72 24.91 9.12
C SER A 505 -44.32 24.36 9.40
N ILE A 506 -43.79 23.59 8.44
CA ILE A 506 -42.41 23.08 8.46
C ILE A 506 -41.75 23.50 7.15
N GLU A 507 -40.63 24.19 7.25
CA GLU A 507 -39.84 24.68 6.12
C GLU A 507 -38.41 24.15 6.19
N LEU A 508 -37.91 23.61 5.07
CA LEU A 508 -36.52 23.19 4.93
C LEU A 508 -35.69 24.34 4.32
N LYS A 509 -34.68 24.84 5.04
CA LYS A 509 -33.78 25.89 4.54
C LYS A 509 -32.46 25.29 4.03
N VAL A 510 -32.37 25.20 2.71
CA VAL A 510 -31.16 24.75 2.00
C VAL A 510 -30.53 25.89 1.22
N LYS A 511 -29.20 26.03 1.26
CA LYS A 511 -28.49 26.91 0.33
C LYS A 511 -28.36 26.22 -1.01
N TYR A 512 -28.82 26.88 -2.07
CA TYR A 512 -28.69 26.44 -3.46
C TYR A 512 -27.43 27.06 -4.09
N VAL A 513 -26.60 26.28 -4.77
CA VAL A 513 -25.56 26.82 -5.67
C VAL A 513 -26.07 26.71 -7.11
N TYR A 514 -26.03 27.83 -7.84
CA TYR A 514 -26.45 27.99 -9.24
C TYR A 514 -25.25 28.15 -10.17
N LEU A 515 -25.36 27.63 -11.42
CA LEU A 515 -24.36 27.81 -12.47
C LEU A 515 -24.10 29.30 -12.63
N ASN A 516 -22.82 29.68 -12.74
CA ASN A 516 -22.48 31.05 -13.10
C ASN A 516 -23.20 31.39 -14.43
N ASP A 517 -23.90 32.52 -14.46
CA ASP A 517 -24.79 32.89 -15.57
C ASP A 517 -24.07 32.88 -16.94
N MET A 518 -22.77 33.18 -16.99
CA MET A 518 -21.97 33.10 -18.22
C MET A 518 -21.83 31.67 -18.76
N ILE A 519 -21.66 30.69 -17.89
CA ILE A 519 -21.56 29.27 -18.27
C ILE A 519 -22.93 28.73 -18.62
N LYS A 520 -23.96 29.17 -17.89
CA LYS A 520 -25.36 28.80 -18.11
C LYS A 520 -25.85 29.19 -19.51
N LEU A 521 -25.48 30.38 -20.00
CA LEU A 521 -25.81 30.85 -21.34
C LEU A 521 -25.18 29.98 -22.43
N ASN A 522 -23.88 29.65 -22.32
CA ASN A 522 -23.18 28.81 -23.30
C ASN A 522 -23.79 27.40 -23.39
N VAL A 523 -24.17 26.82 -22.24
CA VAL A 523 -24.83 25.51 -22.20
C VAL A 523 -26.22 25.58 -22.83
N PHE A 524 -27.01 26.62 -22.55
CA PHE A 524 -28.32 26.79 -23.18
C PHE A 524 -28.25 27.03 -24.69
N GLU A 525 -27.23 27.72 -25.18
CA GLU A 525 -27.02 27.88 -26.62
C GLU A 525 -26.70 26.55 -27.32
N GLU A 526 -25.87 25.70 -26.71
CA GLU A 526 -25.52 24.39 -27.28
C GLU A 526 -26.72 23.43 -27.26
N ILE A 527 -27.58 23.51 -26.23
CA ILE A 527 -28.88 22.80 -26.18
C ILE A 527 -29.81 23.30 -27.28
N ALA A 528 -29.95 24.63 -27.44
CA ALA A 528 -30.82 25.21 -28.45
C ALA A 528 -30.39 24.88 -29.88
N LYS A 529 -29.08 24.64 -30.09
CA LYS A 529 -28.50 24.21 -31.38
C LYS A 529 -28.64 22.70 -31.62
N ASN A 530 -29.32 21.94 -30.74
CA ASN A 530 -29.49 20.48 -30.81
C ASN A 530 -28.19 19.73 -31.07
N LYS A 531 -27.08 20.24 -30.55
CA LYS A 531 -25.77 19.63 -30.75
C LYS A 531 -25.64 18.44 -29.80
N PRO A 532 -25.26 17.24 -30.28
CA PRO A 532 -25.12 16.08 -29.42
C PRO A 532 -23.97 16.31 -28.43
N ILE A 533 -24.29 16.31 -27.14
CA ILE A 533 -23.30 16.48 -26.07
C ILE A 533 -22.87 15.11 -25.58
N PHE A 534 -21.57 14.85 -25.67
CA PHE A 534 -20.99 13.55 -25.32
C PHE A 534 -20.98 13.39 -23.81
N ASN A 535 -21.86 12.53 -23.28
CA ASN A 535 -21.90 12.18 -21.87
C ASN A 535 -21.08 10.91 -21.66
N ALA A 536 -19.98 10.98 -20.91
CA ALA A 536 -19.08 9.85 -20.71
C ALA A 536 -19.75 8.66 -19.99
N TYR A 537 -20.86 8.89 -19.27
CA TYR A 537 -21.58 7.87 -18.50
C TYR A 537 -23.10 8.10 -18.53
N ARG A 538 -23.88 7.03 -18.73
CA ARG A 538 -25.35 7.08 -18.92
C ARG A 538 -26.14 7.27 -17.62
N ASN A 539 -25.57 6.87 -16.48
CA ASN A 539 -26.21 6.95 -15.17
C ASN A 539 -25.12 7.12 -14.10
N TRP A 540 -25.37 7.93 -13.07
CA TRP A 540 -24.48 8.02 -11.91
C TRP A 540 -25.11 7.24 -10.76
N GLU A 541 -24.49 6.11 -10.38
CA GLU A 541 -24.76 5.45 -9.11
C GLU A 541 -23.61 5.75 -8.16
N ILE A 542 -23.90 6.52 -7.10
CA ILE A 542 -22.95 6.75 -6.02
C ILE A 542 -23.11 5.59 -5.04
N HIS A 543 -22.12 4.69 -5.04
CA HIS A 543 -21.98 3.65 -4.03
C HIS A 543 -20.95 4.11 -3.01
N GLU A 544 -21.42 4.79 -1.98
CA GLU A 544 -20.59 5.15 -0.83
C GLU A 544 -20.64 3.99 0.17
N LEU A 545 -19.48 3.44 0.53
CA LEU A 545 -19.35 2.35 1.50
C LEU A 545 -19.40 2.97 2.90
N PRO A 546 -20.50 2.83 3.67
CA PRO A 546 -20.64 3.50 4.97
C PRO A 546 -19.65 2.99 6.03
N ALA A 547 -18.98 1.87 5.78
CA ALA A 547 -17.80 1.43 6.51
C ALA A 547 -16.84 0.74 5.54
N LEU A 548 -15.54 0.99 5.70
CA LEU A 548 -14.49 0.22 5.02
C LEU A 548 -14.64 -1.25 5.42
N ARG A 549 -15.04 -2.09 4.47
CA ARG A 549 -14.91 -3.55 4.64
C ARG A 549 -13.43 -3.85 4.83
N THR A 550 -13.09 -4.74 5.75
CA THR A 550 -11.70 -5.19 5.98
C THR A 550 -11.10 -5.93 4.78
N THR A 551 -11.87 -6.14 3.71
CA THR A 551 -11.45 -6.72 2.43
C THR A 551 -10.80 -5.66 1.52
N LYS A 552 -9.58 -5.93 1.05
CA LYS A 552 -8.86 -5.06 0.08
C LYS A 552 -9.40 -5.12 -1.36
N ARG A 553 -10.49 -5.86 -1.61
CA ARG A 553 -11.13 -6.02 -2.93
C ARG A 553 -12.63 -6.00 -2.77
N ASP A 554 -13.28 -5.09 -3.49
CA ASP A 554 -14.71 -5.17 -3.79
C ASP A 554 -14.88 -5.50 -5.27
N ILE A 555 -15.79 -6.44 -5.56
CA ILE A 555 -16.16 -6.80 -6.92
C ILE A 555 -17.36 -5.92 -7.29
N TRP A 556 -17.15 -5.00 -8.22
CA TRP A 556 -18.20 -4.13 -8.75
C TRP A 556 -18.64 -4.69 -10.09
N THR A 557 -19.91 -5.07 -10.23
CA THR A 557 -20.50 -5.37 -11.54
C THR A 557 -20.74 -4.05 -12.26
N ILE A 558 -19.78 -3.65 -13.10
CA ILE A 558 -19.94 -2.54 -14.03
C ILE A 558 -20.82 -3.04 -15.17
N ASN A 559 -22.10 -2.65 -15.17
CA ASN A 559 -22.96 -2.88 -16.32
C ASN A 559 -22.56 -1.91 -17.43
N GLN A 560 -21.67 -2.36 -18.33
CA GLN A 560 -21.35 -1.60 -19.53
C GLN A 560 -22.55 -1.59 -20.46
N THR A 561 -23.27 -0.48 -20.51
CA THR A 561 -24.20 -0.21 -21.60
C THR A 561 -23.44 0.54 -22.71
N PRO A 562 -23.58 0.14 -23.99
CA PRO A 562 -22.91 0.82 -25.07
C PRO A 562 -23.34 2.30 -25.14
N PRO A 563 -22.44 3.21 -25.58
CA PRO A 563 -22.75 4.62 -25.71
C PRO A 563 -23.82 4.81 -26.79
N ASN A 564 -25.00 5.30 -26.42
CA ASN A 564 -25.99 5.78 -27.39
C ASN A 564 -25.80 7.27 -27.62
N ILE A 565 -25.84 7.68 -28.88
CA ILE A 565 -26.03 9.06 -29.30
C ILE A 565 -27.45 9.46 -28.88
N ILE A 566 -27.59 10.39 -27.94
CA ILE A 566 -28.90 10.94 -27.58
C ILE A 566 -29.21 12.07 -28.57
N ASN A 567 -30.15 11.83 -29.48
CA ASN A 567 -30.82 12.92 -30.19
C ASN A 567 -31.96 13.41 -29.30
N LEU A 568 -31.80 14.59 -28.70
CA LEU A 568 -32.87 15.27 -27.97
C LEU A 568 -33.83 15.86 -29.02
N GLU A 569 -34.81 15.08 -29.48
CA GLU A 569 -36.00 15.66 -30.08
C GLU A 569 -36.92 16.17 -28.97
N ASN A 570 -37.42 17.40 -29.20
CA ASN A 570 -38.26 18.20 -28.31
C ASN A 570 -39.27 17.37 -27.52
N SER A 571 -38.90 16.99 -26.30
CA SER A 571 -39.83 16.50 -25.29
C SER A 571 -39.45 17.16 -23.97
N HIS A 572 -40.40 17.92 -23.43
CA HIS A 572 -40.31 18.60 -22.15
C HIS A 572 -39.90 17.62 -21.04
N SER A 573 -38.61 17.53 -20.78
CA SER A 573 -38.04 16.85 -19.61
C SER A 573 -36.72 17.53 -19.28
N GLU A 574 -36.62 18.00 -18.04
CA GLU A 574 -35.56 18.87 -17.53
C GLU A 574 -34.19 18.17 -17.60
N GLY A 575 -33.31 18.72 -18.44
CA GLY A 575 -32.04 18.11 -18.84
C GLY A 575 -30.83 18.48 -17.96
N THR A 576 -29.96 17.48 -17.77
CA THR A 576 -28.67 17.49 -17.07
C THR A 576 -27.51 17.55 -18.07
N ILE A 577 -26.53 18.46 -17.90
CA ILE A 577 -25.29 18.52 -18.73
C ILE A 577 -24.07 19.14 -17.95
N PRO A 578 -22.79 19.14 -18.45
CA PRO A 578 -21.66 18.36 -17.91
C PRO A 578 -20.42 19.21 -17.47
N ASN A 579 -19.36 18.56 -16.94
CA ASN A 579 -18.10 19.19 -16.50
C ASN A 579 -16.92 18.96 -17.48
N LEU A 580 -16.18 20.03 -17.81
CA LEU A 580 -14.87 20.05 -18.48
C LEU A 580 -13.73 20.24 -17.47
N HIS A 581 -12.59 19.57 -17.65
CA HIS A 581 -11.38 19.74 -16.85
C HIS A 581 -10.25 20.48 -17.59
N LYS A 582 -9.52 21.31 -16.81
CA LYS A 582 -8.16 21.88 -16.95
C LYS A 582 -7.96 23.25 -17.63
N LYS A 583 -7.61 24.28 -16.81
CA LYS A 583 -6.33 25.04 -16.87
C LYS A 583 -6.21 26.15 -15.79
N LEU A 584 -5.02 26.19 -15.14
CA LEU A 584 -4.21 27.34 -14.64
C LEU A 584 -4.76 28.18 -13.45
N THR A 585 -4.12 28.25 -12.27
CA THR A 585 -2.88 29.00 -11.89
C THR A 585 -2.80 30.46 -12.34
N ASN A 586 -3.37 31.39 -11.54
CA ASN A 586 -2.79 32.68 -11.09
C ASN A 586 -3.88 33.65 -10.55
N CYS A 587 -3.84 33.97 -9.25
CA CYS A 587 -3.84 35.35 -8.68
C CYS A 587 -4.31 35.45 -7.22
N ARG A 588 -3.37 35.96 -6.40
CA ARG A 588 -3.35 36.77 -5.16
C ARG A 588 -4.37 36.61 -4.01
N HIS A 589 -3.77 36.59 -2.82
CA HIS A 589 -4.33 36.33 -1.50
C HIS A 589 -5.10 37.51 -0.88
N HIS A 590 -6.35 37.25 -0.48
CA HIS A 590 -6.75 37.38 0.92
C HIS A 590 -7.32 36.01 1.35
N LYS A 591 -6.63 35.36 2.31
CA LYS A 591 -6.86 34.04 2.92
C LYS A 591 -8.35 33.78 3.22
N LEU A 592 -9.00 32.63 3.01
CA LEU A 592 -8.73 31.24 2.57
C LEU A 592 -10.15 30.66 2.28
N SER A 593 -10.49 29.77 1.36
CA SER A 593 -9.82 29.03 0.27
C SER A 593 -10.92 28.25 -0.50
N TRP A 594 -10.60 27.75 -1.70
CA TRP A 594 -11.33 26.81 -2.57
C TRP A 594 -12.16 27.39 -3.72
N CYS A 595 -11.44 27.61 -4.83
CA CYS A 595 -11.97 27.70 -6.19
C CYS A 595 -12.31 26.30 -6.73
N SER A 596 -13.57 26.08 -7.11
CA SER A 596 -13.98 25.29 -8.29
C SER A 596 -15.50 25.34 -8.41
N CYS A 597 -16.01 26.11 -9.37
CA CYS A 597 -17.41 26.07 -9.77
C CYS A 597 -17.69 24.76 -10.52
N SER A 598 -18.56 23.93 -9.95
CA SER A 598 -19.34 22.93 -10.66
C SER A 598 -20.75 23.04 -10.10
N ILE A 599 -21.72 23.42 -10.93
CA ILE A 599 -23.09 23.52 -10.47
C ILE A 599 -23.99 22.54 -11.21
N VAL A 600 -24.56 21.65 -10.41
CA VAL A 600 -25.78 20.88 -10.61
C VAL A 600 -26.54 21.01 -9.29
N ASN A 601 -27.78 21.54 -9.28
CA ASN A 601 -28.61 21.84 -8.09
C ASN A 601 -27.95 21.47 -6.76
N VAL A 602 -27.06 22.34 -6.31
CA VAL A 602 -26.13 22.05 -5.22
C VAL A 602 -26.81 22.48 -3.94
N TYR A 603 -26.95 21.56 -3.01
CA TYR A 603 -27.57 21.81 -1.72
C TYR A 603 -26.51 21.81 -0.63
N LYS A 604 -26.31 22.95 0.02
CA LYS A 604 -25.59 23.03 1.29
C LYS A 604 -26.63 23.29 2.37
N ILE A 605 -27.05 22.23 3.04
CA ILE A 605 -28.20 22.25 3.95
C ILE A 605 -27.73 22.70 5.31
N TYR A 606 -28.32 23.76 5.83
CA TYR A 606 -27.89 24.31 7.10
C TYR A 606 -28.97 24.12 8.17
N ASN A 607 -30.24 24.40 7.89
CA ASN A 607 -31.25 24.45 8.96
C ASN A 607 -32.67 24.05 8.52
N TYR A 608 -33.49 23.61 9.46
CA TYR A 608 -34.96 23.54 9.36
C TYR A 608 -35.60 24.67 10.15
N ILE A 609 -36.75 25.19 9.72
CA ILE A 609 -37.63 26.03 10.53
C ILE A 609 -38.94 25.30 10.79
N VAL A 610 -39.36 25.25 12.04
CA VAL A 610 -40.67 24.76 12.48
C VAL A 610 -41.43 25.95 13.07
N ARG A 611 -42.58 26.27 12.48
CA ARG A 611 -43.52 27.26 13.03
C ARG A 611 -44.58 26.52 13.84
N VAL A 612 -44.80 26.99 15.06
CA VAL A 612 -45.59 26.29 16.07
C VAL A 612 -46.63 27.25 16.66
N LEU A 613 -47.85 26.75 16.84
CA LEU A 613 -48.95 27.42 17.55
C LEU A 613 -49.05 26.83 18.96
N SER A 614 -48.92 27.66 19.99
CA SER A 614 -49.33 27.32 21.36
C SER A 614 -50.79 27.72 21.55
N ASN A 615 -51.66 26.79 21.95
CA ASN A 615 -52.97 27.16 22.49
C ASN A 615 -52.80 27.51 23.98
#